data_AF-A0A5E4IK11-F1
#
_entry.id   AF-A0A5E4IK11-F1
#
_cell.length_a   1.000
_cell.length_b   1.000
_cell.length_c   1.000
_cell.angle_alpha   90.00
_cell.angle_beta   90.00
_cell.angle_gamma   90.00
#
_symmetry.space_group_name_H-M   'P 1'
#
loop_
_entity.id
_entity.type
_entity.pdbx_description
1 polymer ?
#
loop_
_entity_poly.entity_id
_entity_poly.type
_entity_poly.pdbx_seq_one_letter_code
_entity_poly.pdbx_strand_id
1 'polypeptide(L)'
;MATEADVKELFGNVEKITSRKEMDLSADADLSIGIMNLVSLEEHMFSTAIETQKDEYLDLLREIRGIRVELLKEIVKEYEGEIWCISKHLLAASMRLTETGTKMLEVGEKDKAKSLFKKSYRLFSMFWELNTRSIYSGDPQDSTDPQRETAPNQKESDVIDLSSGRNTEGMPTDPGDKIKESGSKEKVVFVPVCKESL
;
A
#
# COMPACT_ATOMS: atom_id res chain seq x y z
N MET A 1 19.73 33.04 -8.43
CA MET A 1 20.73 32.00 -8.71
C MET A 1 21.18 31.46 -7.38
N ALA A 2 21.17 30.15 -7.17
CA ALA A 2 21.61 29.56 -5.90
C ALA A 2 23.09 29.89 -5.67
N THR A 3 23.43 30.33 -4.46
CA THR A 3 24.79 30.69 -4.07
C THR A 3 25.59 29.45 -3.66
N GLU A 4 26.92 29.52 -3.68
CA GLU A 4 27.78 28.42 -3.21
C GLU A 4 27.52 28.05 -1.74
N ALA A 5 27.08 29.02 -0.94
CA ALA A 5 26.66 28.80 0.45
C ALA A 5 25.38 27.95 0.52
N ASP A 6 24.38 28.25 -0.33
CA ASP A 6 23.12 27.50 -0.39
C ASP A 6 23.36 26.04 -0.82
N VAL A 7 24.25 25.83 -1.80
CA VAL A 7 24.61 24.48 -2.26
C VAL A 7 25.30 23.71 -1.15
N LYS A 8 26.23 24.34 -0.42
CA LYS A 8 26.98 23.71 0.67
C LYS A 8 26.10 23.40 1.88
N GLU A 9 25.11 24.25 2.16
CA GLU A 9 24.10 24.02 3.19
C GLU A 9 23.20 22.83 2.83
N LEU A 10 22.74 22.74 1.58
CA LEU A 10 21.97 21.59 1.09
C LEU A 10 22.76 20.28 1.20
N PHE A 11 24.03 20.25 0.78
CA PHE A 11 24.87 19.06 0.94
C PHE A 11 25.10 18.70 2.41
N GLY A 12 25.33 19.69 3.28
CA GLY A 12 25.48 19.45 4.72
C GLY A 12 24.20 18.92 5.38
N ASN A 13 23.02 19.32 4.90
CA ASN A 13 21.74 18.80 5.37
C ASN A 13 21.48 17.38 4.84
N VAL A 14 21.80 17.11 3.57
CA VAL A 14 21.73 15.77 2.97
C VAL A 14 22.67 14.81 3.71
N GLU A 15 23.91 15.20 3.98
CA GLU A 15 24.87 14.39 4.75
C GLU A 15 24.42 14.12 6.18
N LYS A 16 23.77 15.07 6.85
CA LYS A 16 23.21 14.85 8.20
C LYS A 16 22.04 13.88 8.20
N ILE A 17 21.24 13.88 7.13
CA ILE A 17 20.11 12.96 6.96
C ILE A 17 20.62 11.55 6.61
N THR A 18 21.64 11.43 5.75
CA THR A 18 22.23 10.14 5.36
C THR A 18 23.20 9.56 6.39
N SER A 19 23.83 10.38 7.23
CA SER A 19 24.74 9.93 8.31
C SER A 19 24.01 9.50 9.59
N ARG A 20 22.72 9.83 9.74
CA ARG A 20 21.84 9.04 10.61
C ARG A 20 21.71 7.67 9.95
N LYS A 21 22.49 6.72 10.47
CA LYS A 21 22.71 5.33 10.05
C LYS A 21 21.44 4.45 9.92
N GLU A 22 20.26 5.05 9.85
CA GLU A 22 18.94 4.40 9.99
C GLU A 22 18.24 4.15 8.65
N MET A 23 18.70 4.71 7.53
CA MET A 23 18.05 4.47 6.22
C MET A 23 19.04 4.65 5.06
N ASP A 24 19.51 3.53 4.49
CA ASP A 24 20.17 3.57 3.18
C ASP A 24 19.08 3.53 2.12
N LEU A 25 18.64 4.72 1.69
CA LEU A 25 17.56 4.87 0.71
C LEU A 25 17.78 4.07 -0.58
N SER A 26 19.04 3.77 -0.95
CA SER A 26 19.32 2.96 -2.14
C SER A 26 19.07 1.48 -1.87
N ALA A 27 19.61 0.94 -0.77
CA ALA A 27 19.43 -0.46 -0.40
C ALA A 27 17.97 -0.76 -0.02
N ASP A 28 17.31 0.15 0.70
CA ASP A 28 15.92 0.03 1.11
C ASP A 28 14.97 0.14 -0.10
N ALA A 29 15.33 0.94 -1.11
CA ALA A 29 14.61 0.97 -2.38
C ALA A 29 14.66 -0.38 -3.10
N ASP A 30 15.84 -0.98 -3.26
CA ASP A 30 15.98 -2.30 -3.87
C ASP A 30 15.25 -3.39 -3.06
N LEU A 31 15.35 -3.31 -1.73
CA LEU A 31 14.64 -4.19 -0.80
C LEU A 31 13.12 -4.09 -0.97
N SER A 32 12.58 -2.89 -1.14
CA SER A 32 11.14 -2.68 -1.36
C SER A 32 10.64 -3.35 -2.65
N ILE A 33 11.46 -3.36 -3.72
CA ILE A 33 11.17 -4.07 -4.96
C ILE A 33 11.25 -5.58 -4.74
N GLY A 34 12.22 -6.06 -3.96
CA GLY A 34 12.29 -7.45 -3.53
C GLY A 34 11.01 -7.89 -2.81
N ILE A 35 10.51 -7.08 -1.89
CA ILE A 35 9.25 -7.32 -1.17
C ILE A 35 8.05 -7.34 -2.12
N MET A 36 7.97 -6.44 -3.10
CA MET A 36 6.92 -6.48 -4.14
C MET A 36 6.89 -7.83 -4.85
N ASN A 37 8.06 -8.32 -5.26
CA ASN A 37 8.19 -9.60 -5.95
C ASN A 37 7.80 -10.79 -5.07
N LEU A 38 8.12 -10.75 -3.77
CA LEU A 38 7.70 -11.78 -2.81
C LEU A 38 6.17 -11.79 -2.63
N VAL A 39 5.51 -10.63 -2.57
CA VAL A 39 4.04 -10.56 -2.56
C VAL A 39 3.46 -11.18 -3.84
N SER A 40 4.03 -10.86 -5.00
CA SER A 40 3.61 -11.47 -6.26
C SER A 40 3.80 -12.99 -6.25
N LEU A 41 4.90 -13.49 -5.65
CA LEU A 41 5.17 -14.91 -5.56
C LEU A 41 4.17 -15.63 -4.65
N GLU A 42 3.75 -15.03 -3.52
CA GLU A 42 2.67 -15.56 -2.67
C GLU A 42 1.38 -15.78 -3.48
N GLU A 43 0.99 -14.82 -4.33
CA GLU A 43 -0.19 -14.92 -5.18
C GLU A 43 -0.08 -16.06 -6.21
N HIS A 44 1.11 -16.25 -6.79
CA HIS A 44 1.38 -17.35 -7.71
C HIS A 44 1.36 -18.72 -7.02
N MET A 45 1.91 -18.85 -5.81
CA MET A 45 1.94 -20.13 -5.11
C MET A 45 0.56 -20.62 -4.70
N PHE A 46 -0.30 -19.73 -4.21
CA PHE A 46 -1.70 -20.08 -3.92
C PHE A 46 -2.41 -20.54 -5.20
N SER A 47 -2.29 -19.78 -6.29
CA SER A 47 -2.94 -20.12 -7.56
C SER A 47 -2.45 -21.47 -8.08
N THR A 48 -1.14 -21.70 -8.02
CA THR A 48 -0.51 -22.97 -8.43
C THR A 48 -0.98 -24.14 -7.57
N ALA A 49 -1.09 -23.97 -6.25
CA ALA A 49 -1.60 -25.01 -5.36
C ALA A 49 -3.02 -25.45 -5.77
N ILE A 50 -3.90 -24.50 -6.10
CA ILE A 50 -5.27 -24.77 -6.54
C ILE A 50 -5.30 -25.42 -7.92
N GLU A 51 -4.54 -24.89 -8.88
CA GLU A 51 -4.51 -25.39 -10.26
C GLU A 51 -3.91 -26.80 -10.36
N THR A 52 -2.88 -27.09 -9.57
CA THR A 52 -2.16 -28.38 -9.62
C THR A 52 -2.65 -29.39 -8.58
N GLN A 53 -3.44 -28.95 -7.60
CA GLN A 53 -3.89 -29.76 -6.46
C GLN A 53 -2.73 -30.37 -5.65
N LYS A 54 -1.61 -29.66 -5.57
CA LYS A 54 -0.42 -30.08 -4.82
C LYS A 54 -0.19 -29.17 -3.62
N ASP A 55 -0.30 -29.75 -2.43
CA ASP A 55 -0.15 -29.02 -1.16
C ASP A 55 1.29 -28.54 -0.91
N GLU A 56 2.29 -29.12 -1.58
CA GLU A 56 3.71 -28.69 -1.50
C GLU A 56 3.89 -27.19 -1.83
N TYR A 57 3.05 -26.63 -2.70
CA TYR A 57 3.07 -25.19 -3.01
C TYR A 57 2.57 -24.32 -1.86
N LEU A 58 1.74 -24.85 -0.95
CA LEU A 58 1.32 -24.15 0.27
C LEU A 58 2.44 -24.10 1.31
N ASP A 59 3.27 -25.14 1.37
CA ASP A 59 4.47 -25.14 2.21
C ASP A 59 5.47 -24.08 1.73
N LEU A 60 5.70 -24.01 0.42
CA LEU A 60 6.54 -22.99 -0.19
C LEU A 60 5.96 -21.58 0.01
N LEU A 61 4.64 -21.40 -0.15
CA LEU A 61 3.96 -20.13 0.14
C LEU A 61 4.24 -19.65 1.56
N ARG A 62 4.18 -20.56 2.54
CA ARG A 62 4.45 -20.24 3.95
C ARG A 62 5.88 -19.78 4.16
N GLU A 63 6.86 -20.42 3.52
CA GLU A 63 8.27 -20.02 3.57
C GLU A 63 8.50 -18.63 2.96
N ILE A 64 8.00 -18.40 1.75
CA ILE A 64 8.08 -17.11 1.05
C ILE A 64 7.47 -16.00 1.89
N ARG A 65 6.30 -16.27 2.49
CA ARG A 65 5.63 -15.32 3.37
C ARG A 65 6.47 -14.99 4.60
N GLY A 66 7.18 -15.98 5.16
CA GLY A 66 8.14 -15.78 6.24
C GLY A 66 9.23 -14.79 5.84
N ILE A 67 9.88 -15.03 4.72
CA ILE A 67 10.93 -14.15 4.16
C ILE A 67 10.39 -12.73 3.94
N ARG A 68 9.21 -12.58 3.33
CA ARG A 68 8.59 -11.27 3.12
C ARG A 68 8.35 -10.52 4.44
N VAL A 69 7.85 -11.23 5.46
CA VAL A 69 7.61 -10.63 6.78
C VAL A 69 8.93 -10.18 7.40
N GLU A 70 10.00 -10.96 7.31
CA GLU A 70 11.32 -10.59 7.83
C GLU A 70 11.85 -9.32 7.14
N LEU A 71 11.88 -9.30 5.81
CA LEU A 71 12.37 -8.15 5.05
C LEU A 71 11.51 -6.89 5.25
N LEU A 72 10.18 -7.02 5.38
CA LEU A 72 9.32 -5.87 5.60
C LEU A 72 9.56 -5.20 6.97
N LYS A 73 10.01 -5.95 8.00
CA LYS A 73 10.43 -5.38 9.30
C LYS A 73 11.72 -4.55 9.19
N GLU A 74 12.50 -4.75 8.14
CA GLU A 74 13.69 -3.93 7.91
C GLU A 74 13.32 -2.51 7.48
N ILE A 75 12.16 -2.32 6.83
CA ILE A 75 11.69 -1.00 6.38
C ILE A 75 10.66 -0.41 7.36
N VAL A 76 9.70 -1.21 7.82
CA VAL A 76 8.60 -0.74 8.69
C VAL A 76 9.02 -0.86 10.15
N LYS A 77 9.56 0.22 10.72
CA LYS A 77 10.06 0.26 12.12
C LYS A 77 8.99 0.56 13.15
N GLU A 78 8.03 1.42 12.81
CA GLU A 78 6.96 1.86 13.71
C GLU A 78 5.62 1.24 13.33
N TYR A 79 4.92 0.70 14.33
CA TYR A 79 3.63 0.01 14.16
C TYR A 79 2.52 0.86 14.75
N GLU A 80 2.18 1.97 14.10
CA GLU A 80 0.95 2.68 14.42
C GLU A 80 -0.21 2.11 13.59
N GLY A 81 -1.15 1.43 14.24
CA GLY A 81 -2.35 0.88 13.60
C GLY A 81 -2.04 -0.06 12.41
N GLU A 82 -2.63 0.24 11.25
CA GLU A 82 -2.58 -0.59 10.04
C GLU A 82 -1.38 -0.26 9.12
N ILE A 83 -0.37 0.49 9.57
CA ILE A 83 0.80 0.88 8.73
C ILE A 83 1.43 -0.34 8.04
N TRP A 84 1.60 -1.44 8.76
CA TRP A 84 2.13 -2.68 8.21
C TRP A 84 1.34 -3.17 7.00
N CYS A 85 0.01 -3.21 7.13
CA CYS A 85 -0.89 -3.66 6.08
C CYS A 85 -0.94 -2.66 4.93
N ILE A 86 -1.02 -1.37 5.24
CA ILE A 86 -1.03 -0.29 4.25
C ILE A 86 0.26 -0.35 3.41
N SER A 87 1.42 -0.49 4.05
CA SER A 87 2.72 -0.58 3.39
C SER A 87 2.79 -1.72 2.38
N LYS A 88 2.42 -2.95 2.76
CA LYS A 88 2.42 -4.09 1.81
C LYS A 88 1.41 -3.88 0.66
N HIS A 89 0.26 -3.25 0.93
CA HIS A 89 -0.78 -3.03 -0.08
C HIS A 89 -0.38 -1.93 -1.07
N LEU A 90 0.30 -0.87 -0.61
CA LEU A 90 0.86 0.17 -1.46
C LEU A 90 1.91 -0.41 -2.42
N LEU A 91 2.83 -1.23 -1.90
CA LEU A 91 3.85 -1.93 -2.71
C LEU A 91 3.20 -2.84 -3.75
N ALA A 92 2.26 -3.70 -3.34
CA ALA A 92 1.56 -4.62 -4.24
C ALA A 92 0.76 -3.88 -5.34
N ALA A 93 0.02 -2.84 -4.97
CA ALA A 93 -0.76 -2.05 -5.91
C ALA A 93 0.13 -1.28 -6.90
N SER A 94 1.26 -0.73 -6.45
CA SER A 94 2.26 -0.11 -7.31
C SER A 94 2.78 -1.10 -8.35
N MET A 95 3.23 -2.28 -7.93
CA MET A 95 3.72 -3.33 -8.84
C MET A 95 2.68 -3.71 -9.89
N ARG A 96 1.42 -3.94 -9.49
CA ARG A 96 0.34 -4.33 -10.40
C ARG A 96 -0.02 -3.24 -11.41
N LEU A 97 0.03 -1.96 -11.01
CA LEU A 97 -0.18 -0.84 -11.93
C LEU A 97 1.00 -0.64 -12.90
N THR A 98 2.23 -0.89 -12.46
CA THR A 98 3.41 -0.90 -13.35
C THR A 98 3.26 -1.98 -14.41
N GLU A 99 2.98 -3.21 -14.00
CA GLU A 99 2.77 -4.35 -14.89
C GLU A 99 1.65 -4.09 -15.92
N THR A 100 0.51 -3.57 -15.45
CA THR A 100 -0.60 -3.18 -16.33
C THR A 100 -0.21 -2.06 -17.28
N GLY A 101 0.58 -1.09 -16.81
CA GLY A 101 1.11 -0.01 -17.64
C GLY A 101 2.01 -0.52 -18.76
N THR A 102 2.90 -1.48 -18.47
CA THR A 102 3.76 -2.14 -19.45
C THR A 102 2.94 -2.85 -20.52
N LYS A 103 1.91 -3.59 -20.13
CA LYS A 103 0.96 -4.23 -21.07
C LYS A 103 0.25 -3.22 -21.97
N MET A 104 -0.10 -2.04 -21.44
CA MET A 104 -0.68 -0.96 -22.26
C MET A 104 0.34 -0.35 -23.24
N LEU A 105 1.64 -0.33 -22.91
CA LEU A 105 2.68 0.09 -23.86
C LEU A 105 2.81 -0.88 -25.03
N GLU A 106 2.76 -2.19 -24.76
CA GLU A 106 2.88 -3.25 -25.78
C GLU A 106 1.79 -3.16 -26.84
N VAL A 107 0.55 -2.82 -26.44
CA VAL A 107 -0.58 -2.63 -27.36
C VAL A 107 -0.66 -1.22 -27.97
N GLY A 108 0.34 -0.36 -27.72
CA GLY A 108 0.44 0.98 -28.31
C GLY A 108 -0.33 2.09 -27.58
N GLU A 109 -1.01 1.79 -26.47
CA GLU A 109 -1.83 2.70 -25.66
C GLU A 109 -0.98 3.57 -24.72
N LYS A 110 -0.11 4.41 -25.30
CA LYS A 110 0.93 5.17 -24.59
C LYS A 110 0.38 6.11 -23.51
N ASP A 111 -0.73 6.79 -23.75
CA ASP A 111 -1.27 7.76 -22.80
C ASP A 111 -1.91 7.07 -21.59
N LYS A 112 -2.56 5.92 -21.81
CA LYS A 112 -3.08 5.08 -20.74
C LYS A 112 -1.94 4.48 -19.92
N ALA A 113 -0.88 3.99 -20.57
CA ALA A 113 0.32 3.50 -19.88
C ALA A 113 0.95 4.58 -18.99
N LYS A 114 1.20 5.78 -19.53
CA LYS A 114 1.71 6.93 -18.74
C LYS A 114 0.82 7.25 -17.54
N SER A 115 -0.51 7.20 -17.72
CA SER A 115 -1.48 7.44 -16.64
C SER A 115 -1.40 6.37 -15.54
N LEU A 116 -1.11 5.10 -15.90
CA LEU A 116 -0.91 4.01 -14.94
C LEU A 116 0.43 4.13 -14.22
N PHE A 117 1.53 4.42 -14.93
CA PHE A 117 2.84 4.62 -14.33
C PHE A 117 2.85 5.78 -13.32
N LYS A 118 2.17 6.90 -13.63
CA LYS A 118 2.03 8.01 -12.67
C LYS A 118 1.33 7.58 -11.38
N LYS A 119 0.27 6.77 -11.47
CA LYS A 119 -0.43 6.24 -10.29
C LYS A 119 0.43 5.25 -9.53
N SER A 120 1.11 4.34 -10.24
CA SER A 120 2.05 3.40 -9.63
C SER A 120 3.13 4.13 -8.84
N TYR A 121 3.78 5.12 -9.46
CA TYR A 121 4.80 5.94 -8.82
C TYR A 121 4.24 6.67 -7.60
N ARG A 122 3.04 7.26 -7.69
CA ARG A 122 2.40 7.91 -6.53
C ARG A 122 2.23 6.95 -5.35
N LEU A 123 1.76 5.71 -5.58
CA LEU A 123 1.60 4.71 -4.52
C LEU A 123 2.93 4.29 -3.90
N PHE A 124 3.97 4.13 -4.73
CA PHE A 124 5.32 3.87 -4.24
C PHE A 124 5.86 5.03 -3.40
N SER A 125 5.63 6.28 -3.83
CA SER A 125 5.97 7.46 -3.03
C SER A 125 5.17 7.51 -1.72
N MET A 126 3.89 7.13 -1.71
CA MET A 126 3.09 7.05 -0.48
C MET A 126 3.66 6.03 0.51
N PHE A 127 4.21 4.92 0.02
CA PHE A 127 4.89 3.94 0.86
C PHE A 127 6.09 4.56 1.57
N TRP A 128 6.95 5.29 0.84
CA TRP A 128 8.08 5.98 1.46
C TRP A 128 7.62 7.10 2.38
N GLU A 129 6.68 7.95 1.94
CA GLU A 129 6.10 9.00 2.79
C GLU A 129 5.55 8.46 4.10
N LEU A 130 5.03 7.22 4.13
CA LEU A 130 4.53 6.60 5.35
C LEU A 130 5.66 6.11 6.26
N ASN A 131 6.69 5.47 5.68
CA ASN A 131 7.75 4.80 6.44
C ASN A 131 8.95 5.71 6.75
N THR A 132 9.08 6.88 6.10
CA THR A 132 10.10 7.90 6.40
C THR A 132 9.56 9.05 7.27
N ARG A 133 8.31 8.99 7.73
CA ARG A 133 7.65 10.08 8.50
C ARG A 133 8.34 10.41 9.83
N SER A 134 9.15 9.51 10.37
CA SER A 134 10.01 9.78 11.52
C SER A 134 11.02 10.93 11.26
N ILE A 135 11.35 11.22 9.99
CA ILE A 135 12.33 12.26 9.62
C ILE A 135 11.70 13.68 9.63
N TYR A 136 10.38 13.80 9.41
CA TYR A 136 9.70 15.11 9.26
C TYR A 136 8.89 15.56 10.48
N SER A 137 8.79 14.74 11.52
CA SER A 137 8.27 15.16 12.82
C SER A 137 9.34 15.93 13.61
N GLY A 138 9.90 16.99 13.01
CA GLY A 138 10.34 18.14 13.79
C GLY A 138 9.10 18.97 14.06
N ASP A 139 8.83 19.24 15.34
CA ASP A 139 7.73 20.12 15.77
C ASP A 139 7.57 21.33 14.82
N PRO A 140 6.35 21.71 14.43
CA PRO A 140 6.13 23.02 13.84
C PRO A 140 6.50 24.07 14.89
N GLN A 141 7.73 24.57 14.86
CA GLN A 141 8.05 25.81 15.55
C GLN A 141 7.32 26.93 14.81
N ASP A 142 6.21 27.29 15.43
CA ASP A 142 5.54 28.58 15.44
C ASP A 142 6.27 29.67 14.62
N SER A 143 5.74 29.96 13.44
CA SER A 143 5.92 31.27 12.82
C SER A 143 4.55 31.92 12.71
N THR A 144 4.17 32.61 13.79
CA THR A 144 3.16 33.67 13.74
C THR A 144 3.51 34.66 12.63
N ASP A 145 2.64 34.78 11.62
CA ASP A 145 2.56 36.01 10.83
C ASP A 145 1.08 36.41 10.63
N PRO A 146 0.62 37.51 11.23
CA PRO A 146 -0.80 37.82 11.36
C PRO A 146 -1.28 38.71 10.22
N GLN A 147 -1.49 38.18 9.01
CA GLN A 147 -2.31 38.88 8.01
C GLN A 147 -3.09 37.91 7.12
N ARG A 148 -4.33 37.63 7.51
CA ARG A 148 -5.41 37.44 6.53
C ARG A 148 -6.70 38.01 7.07
N GLU A 149 -7.02 39.20 6.57
CA GLU A 149 -8.22 39.93 6.86
C GLU A 149 -9.49 39.14 6.50
N THR A 150 -10.48 39.32 7.37
CA THR A 150 -11.84 38.80 7.39
C THR A 150 -12.75 39.40 6.32
N ALA A 151 -13.67 38.61 5.74
CA ALA A 151 -15.05 39.02 5.41
C ALA A 151 -15.92 37.77 5.08
N PRO A 152 -17.27 37.83 5.05
CA PRO A 152 -18.09 37.33 6.15
C PRO A 152 -19.07 36.21 5.80
N ASN A 153 -19.56 35.61 6.87
CA ASN A 153 -20.57 34.56 7.03
C ASN A 153 -21.96 34.94 6.44
N GLN A 154 -22.60 34.00 5.74
CA GLN A 154 -24.07 33.92 5.63
C GLN A 154 -24.55 32.50 5.97
N LYS A 155 -25.48 32.44 6.93
CA LYS A 155 -26.28 31.30 7.42
C LYS A 155 -27.13 30.68 6.27
N GLU A 156 -27.72 29.49 6.31
CA GLU A 156 -28.32 28.72 7.40
C GLU A 156 -28.66 27.27 6.94
N SER A 157 -28.78 26.37 7.93
CA SER A 157 -29.59 25.13 8.04
C SER A 157 -29.52 24.03 6.97
N ASP A 158 -29.09 22.83 7.38
CA ASP A 158 -30.01 21.76 7.79
C ASP A 158 -29.26 20.66 8.56
N VAL A 159 -29.71 20.43 9.79
CA VAL A 159 -29.17 19.42 10.72
C VAL A 159 -30.25 18.36 10.85
N ILE A 160 -29.97 17.12 10.46
CA ILE A 160 -30.80 15.96 10.79
C ILE A 160 -30.06 15.15 11.86
N ASP A 161 -30.56 15.27 13.08
CA ASP A 161 -30.21 14.49 14.27
C ASP A 161 -30.90 13.11 14.19
N LEU A 162 -30.12 12.04 14.32
CA LEU A 162 -30.60 10.68 14.52
C LEU A 162 -29.83 10.06 15.69
N SER A 163 -30.08 10.57 16.89
CA SER A 163 -29.74 9.87 18.12
C SER A 163 -30.94 9.87 19.08
N SER A 164 -31.64 8.73 19.18
CA SER A 164 -32.46 8.29 20.34
C SER A 164 -33.10 6.93 20.02
N GLY A 165 -32.53 5.82 20.48
CA GLY A 165 -33.09 4.95 21.55
C GLY A 165 -34.15 3.95 21.02
N ARG A 166 -34.14 2.65 21.30
CA ARG A 166 -33.80 1.93 22.53
C ARG A 166 -33.85 0.41 22.32
N ASN A 167 -33.00 -0.27 23.10
CA ASN A 167 -33.23 -1.53 23.85
C ASN A 167 -33.23 -2.91 23.17
N THR A 168 -32.12 -3.62 23.45
CA THR A 168 -32.01 -4.96 24.09
C THR A 168 -33.13 -5.98 23.91
N GLU A 169 -32.78 -7.17 23.38
CA GLU A 169 -33.02 -8.47 24.02
C GLU A 169 -32.44 -9.63 23.18
N GLY A 170 -31.83 -10.62 23.87
CA GLY A 170 -31.87 -12.02 23.47
C GLY A 170 -30.83 -12.54 22.47
N MET A 171 -29.75 -13.11 22.98
CA MET A 171 -28.93 -14.11 22.27
C MET A 171 -29.68 -15.46 22.27
N PRO A 172 -29.80 -16.16 21.13
CA PRO A 172 -30.02 -17.59 21.15
C PRO A 172 -28.83 -18.36 20.57
N THR A 173 -28.51 -19.41 21.30
CA THR A 173 -27.55 -20.48 21.02
C THR A 173 -27.93 -21.29 19.78
N ASP A 174 -26.90 -21.81 19.12
CA ASP A 174 -26.93 -22.79 18.04
C ASP A 174 -27.76 -24.04 18.37
N PRO A 175 -28.52 -24.59 17.40
CA PRO A 175 -28.47 -26.02 17.18
C PRO A 175 -28.46 -26.42 15.69
N GLY A 176 -27.41 -27.14 15.29
CA GLY A 176 -27.46 -28.43 14.59
C GLY A 176 -28.33 -28.58 13.32
N ASP A 177 -27.64 -28.80 12.20
CA ASP A 177 -28.00 -29.60 11.01
C ASP A 177 -29.34 -29.34 10.28
N LYS A 178 -29.24 -28.88 9.02
CA LYS A 178 -29.55 -29.71 7.83
C LYS A 178 -29.30 -28.97 6.51
N ILE A 179 -28.58 -29.68 5.63
CA ILE A 179 -28.29 -29.41 4.22
C ILE A 179 -29.58 -29.08 3.43
N LYS A 180 -29.54 -28.01 2.64
CA LYS A 180 -30.24 -27.93 1.34
C LYS A 180 -29.34 -27.23 0.33
N GLU A 181 -28.75 -28.03 -0.57
CA GLU A 181 -28.26 -27.56 -1.85
C GLU A 181 -29.44 -27.00 -2.66
N SER A 182 -29.33 -25.76 -3.12
CA SER A 182 -30.04 -25.30 -4.30
C SER A 182 -29.05 -24.64 -5.23
N GLY A 183 -28.73 -25.34 -6.31
CA GLY A 183 -27.71 -24.93 -7.26
C GLY A 183 -28.09 -23.68 -8.06
N SER A 184 -27.12 -22.79 -8.17
CA SER A 184 -26.80 -22.14 -9.44
C SER A 184 -25.32 -22.37 -9.66
N LYS A 185 -24.96 -23.26 -10.58
CA LYS A 185 -23.57 -23.41 -11.03
C LYS A 185 -23.25 -22.22 -11.91
N GLU A 186 -22.92 -21.09 -11.29
CA GLU A 186 -22.20 -20.05 -11.99
C GLU A 186 -20.78 -20.59 -12.22
N LYS A 187 -20.46 -20.90 -13.49
CA LYS A 187 -19.09 -21.25 -13.87
C LYS A 187 -18.24 -20.02 -13.59
N VAL A 188 -17.56 -20.01 -12.46
CA VAL A 188 -16.43 -19.11 -12.23
C VAL A 188 -15.35 -19.54 -13.22
N VAL A 189 -15.32 -18.89 -14.37
CA VAL A 189 -14.23 -19.03 -15.34
C VAL A 189 -13.07 -18.22 -14.78
N PHE A 190 -12.18 -18.89 -14.03
CA PHE A 190 -10.90 -18.31 -13.70
C PHE A 190 -10.07 -18.27 -14.98
N VAL A 191 -9.88 -17.06 -15.52
CA VAL A 191 -9.00 -16.86 -16.67
C VAL A 191 -7.56 -16.99 -16.15
N PRO A 192 -6.75 -17.94 -16.64
CA PRO A 192 -5.36 -18.05 -16.21
C PRO A 192 -4.62 -16.76 -16.59
N VAL A 193 -4.05 -16.08 -15.60
CA VAL A 193 -3.10 -15.00 -15.83
C VAL A 193 -1.77 -15.66 -16.22
N CYS A 194 -1.23 -15.26 -17.38
CA CYS A 194 0.03 -15.68 -17.99
C CYS A 194 0.05 -17.08 -18.63
N LYS A 195 -0.31 -17.15 -19.92
CA LYS A 195 0.34 -18.08 -20.87
C LYS A 195 1.17 -17.38 -21.96
N GLU A 196 1.20 -16.05 -22.00
CA GLU A 196 1.91 -15.29 -23.03
C GLU A 196 2.69 -14.13 -22.39
N SER A 197 3.88 -14.43 -21.88
CA SER A 197 4.89 -13.45 -21.45
C SER A 197 6.30 -14.08 -21.48
N LEU A 198 6.62 -14.77 -22.58
CA LEU A 198 7.98 -15.18 -22.94
C LEU A 198 8.28 -14.67 -24.34
#